data_AF-A0A315A2V4-F1
#
_entry.id   AF-A0A315A2V4-F1
#
_cell.length_a   1.000
_cell.length_b   1.000
_cell.length_c   1.000
_cell.angle_alpha   90.00
_cell.angle_beta   90.00
_cell.angle_gamma   90.00
#
_symmetry.space_group_name_H-M   'P 1'
#
loop_
_entity.id
_entity.type
_entity.pdbx_description
1 polymer ?
#
loop_
_entity_poly.entity_id
_entity_poly.type
_entity_poly.pdbx_seq_one_letter_code
_entity_poly.pdbx_strand_id
1 'polypeptide(L)'
;MPKKEMYPIKEKMSIESLEKRIRYIEYLTKVLTRLYFIRYRYKGFSVEESAKKAGVTKRVGYIWQRRWNRDGYPGLFPRYGGGRPSKLSEEQKYELKNILREKRKWKTSDVQAIIKEKFNVDYSSKQVKVIIDSLS
;
A
#
# COMPACT_ATOMS: atom_id res chain seq x y z
N MET A 1 -12.57 -35.16 -20.97
CA MET A 1 -11.23 -35.19 -20.36
C MET A 1 -10.54 -33.86 -20.64
N PRO A 2 -9.97 -33.16 -19.65
CA PRO A 2 -9.18 -31.96 -19.93
C PRO A 2 -8.01 -32.33 -20.86
N LYS A 3 -7.71 -31.48 -21.84
CA LYS A 3 -6.56 -31.68 -22.73
C LYS A 3 -5.31 -31.80 -21.88
N LYS A 4 -4.57 -32.90 -22.04
CA LYS A 4 -3.26 -33.10 -21.40
C LYS A 4 -2.33 -32.00 -21.90
N GLU A 5 -1.82 -31.16 -21.01
CA GLU A 5 -0.91 -30.07 -21.38
C GLU A 5 0.33 -30.64 -22.08
N MET A 6 0.70 -30.04 -23.22
CA MET A 6 1.89 -30.43 -23.99
C MET A 6 3.19 -30.09 -23.26
N TYR A 7 3.16 -29.04 -22.43
CA TYR A 7 4.29 -28.58 -21.63
C TYR A 7 3.83 -28.33 -20.19
N PRO A 8 4.11 -29.24 -19.25
CA PRO A 8 3.69 -29.05 -17.87
C PRO A 8 4.45 -27.89 -17.22
N ILE A 9 3.76 -27.15 -16.35
CA ILE A 9 4.37 -26.09 -15.57
C ILE A 9 5.51 -26.63 -14.69
N LYS A 10 6.64 -25.93 -14.68
CA LYS A 10 7.74 -26.17 -13.74
C LYS A 10 7.74 -25.03 -12.74
N GLU A 11 7.38 -25.32 -11.49
CA GLU A 11 7.39 -24.32 -10.43
C GLU A 11 8.83 -23.87 -10.13
N LYS A 12 9.19 -22.68 -10.62
CA LYS A 12 10.51 -22.06 -10.42
C LYS A 12 10.55 -21.09 -9.24
N MET A 13 9.41 -20.84 -8.60
CA MET A 13 9.26 -20.04 -7.40
C MET A 13 7.98 -20.41 -6.68
N SER A 14 7.89 -20.10 -5.38
CA SER A 14 6.65 -20.28 -4.63
C SER A 14 5.55 -19.34 -5.12
N ILE A 15 4.30 -19.75 -4.97
CA ILE A 15 3.13 -18.92 -5.27
C ILE A 15 3.17 -17.59 -4.51
N GLU A 16 3.61 -17.59 -3.25
CA GLU A 16 3.73 -16.38 -2.44
C GLU A 16 4.74 -15.39 -3.05
N SER A 17 5.87 -15.89 -3.56
CA SER A 17 6.89 -15.07 -4.22
C SER A 17 6.39 -14.52 -5.55
N LEU A 18 5.67 -15.33 -6.31
CA LEU A 18 5.03 -14.92 -7.56
C LEU A 18 4.03 -13.78 -7.31
N GLU A 19 3.15 -13.95 -6.33
CA GLU A 19 2.15 -12.97 -5.93
C GLU A 19 2.78 -11.65 -5.44
N LYS A 20 3.84 -11.73 -4.62
CA LYS A 20 4.61 -10.54 -4.21
C LYS A 20 5.17 -9.80 -5.42
N ARG A 21 5.70 -10.54 -6.41
CA ARG A 21 6.27 -9.95 -7.62
C ARG A 21 5.23 -9.31 -8.53
N ILE A 22 4.06 -9.94 -8.68
CA ILE A 22 2.92 -9.38 -9.41
C ILE A 22 2.52 -8.04 -8.78
N ARG A 23 2.27 -8.01 -7.46
CA ARG A 23 1.90 -6.78 -6.75
C ARG A 23 2.93 -5.66 -6.90
N TYR A 24 4.22 -5.99 -6.86
CA TYR A 24 5.29 -5.02 -7.08
C TYR A 24 5.28 -4.46 -8.51
N ILE A 25 5.12 -5.31 -9.52
CA ILE A 25 5.07 -4.86 -10.92
C ILE A 25 3.80 -4.04 -11.20
N GLU A 26 2.65 -4.41 -10.64
CA GLU A 26 1.43 -3.60 -10.73
C GLU A 26 1.62 -2.22 -10.11
N TYR A 27 2.29 -2.15 -8.95
CA TYR A 27 2.65 -0.90 -8.31
C TYR A 27 3.52 -0.03 -9.22
N LEU A 28 4.61 -0.59 -9.77
CA LEU A 28 5.51 0.11 -10.68
C LEU A 28 4.79 0.57 -11.95
N THR A 29 3.90 -0.27 -12.51
CA THR A 29 3.12 0.07 -13.70
C THR A 29 2.23 1.28 -13.46
N LYS A 30 1.62 1.40 -12.28
CA LYS A 30 0.83 2.60 -11.90
C LYS A 30 1.70 3.86 -11.84
N VAL A 31 2.93 3.75 -11.34
CA VAL A 31 3.90 4.88 -11.32
C VAL A 31 4.33 5.24 -12.74
N LEU A 32 4.60 4.24 -13.58
CA LEU A 32 4.99 4.42 -14.97
C LEU A 32 3.91 5.17 -15.76
N THR A 33 2.63 4.80 -15.62
CA THR A 33 1.52 5.51 -16.29
C THR A 33 1.47 6.99 -15.88
N ARG A 34 1.72 7.29 -14.60
CA ARG A 34 1.75 8.67 -14.09
C ARG A 34 2.95 9.44 -14.61
N LEU A 35 4.12 8.80 -14.75
CA LEU A 35 5.28 9.40 -15.40
C LEU A 35 5.01 9.73 -16.87
N TYR A 36 4.34 8.85 -17.62
CA TYR A 36 3.92 9.16 -18.99
C TYR A 36 2.99 10.36 -19.04
N PHE A 37 2.03 10.47 -18.11
CA PHE A 37 1.20 11.66 -17.97
C PHE A 37 2.06 12.93 -17.82
N ILE A 38 3.02 12.95 -16.89
CA ILE A 38 3.92 14.10 -16.70
C ILE A 38 4.79 14.38 -17.94
N ARG A 39 5.28 13.34 -18.62
CA ARG A 39 5.99 13.48 -19.90
C ARG A 39 5.13 14.19 -20.94
N TYR A 40 3.85 13.87 -21.06
CA TYR A 40 2.94 14.59 -21.97
C TYR A 40 2.76 16.05 -21.53
N ARG A 41 2.67 16.31 -20.23
CA ARG A 41 2.61 17.70 -19.73
C ARG A 41 3.86 18.50 -20.07
N TYR A 42 5.04 17.92 -19.96
CA TYR A 42 6.30 18.54 -20.38
C TYR A 42 6.42 18.75 -21.89
N LYS A 43 5.71 17.96 -22.69
CA LYS A 43 5.60 18.17 -24.14
C LYS A 43 4.57 19.24 -24.54
N GLY A 44 3.98 19.95 -23.58
CA GLY A 44 3.03 21.04 -23.83
C GLY A 44 1.57 20.62 -23.98
N PHE A 45 1.24 19.32 -23.86
CA PHE A 45 -0.14 18.87 -23.92
C PHE A 45 -0.95 19.40 -22.73
N SER A 46 -2.24 19.64 -22.96
CA SER A 46 -3.19 19.99 -21.90
C SER A 46 -3.35 18.85 -20.88
N VAL A 47 -3.90 19.16 -19.70
CA VAL A 47 -4.24 18.15 -18.68
C VAL A 47 -5.16 17.08 -19.26
N GLU A 48 -6.14 17.50 -20.07
CA GLU A 48 -7.17 16.64 -20.64
C GLU A 48 -6.60 15.68 -21.68
N GLU A 49 -5.80 16.18 -22.64
CA GLU A 49 -5.13 15.34 -23.63
C GLU A 49 -4.15 14.38 -22.97
N SER A 50 -3.40 14.84 -21.98
CA SER A 50 -2.44 14.00 -21.25
C SER A 50 -3.14 12.91 -20.46
N ALA A 51 -4.28 13.21 -19.82
CA ALA A 51 -5.10 12.24 -19.12
C ALA A 51 -5.67 11.19 -20.09
N LYS A 52 -6.19 11.63 -21.24
CA LYS A 52 -6.68 10.74 -22.31
C LYS A 52 -5.57 9.81 -22.81
N LYS A 53 -4.37 10.33 -23.09
CA LYS A 53 -3.20 9.53 -23.50
C LYS A 53 -2.71 8.56 -22.43
N ALA A 54 -2.89 8.90 -21.15
CA ALA A 54 -2.56 8.03 -20.02
C ALA A 54 -3.70 7.06 -19.62
N GLY A 55 -4.83 7.07 -20.36
CA GLY A 55 -5.96 6.17 -20.10
C GLY A 55 -6.75 6.49 -18.83
N VAL A 56 -6.77 7.76 -18.39
CA VAL A 56 -7.49 8.19 -17.17
C VAL A 56 -8.40 9.38 -17.44
N THR A 57 -9.34 9.62 -16.52
CA THR A 57 -10.24 10.77 -16.61
C THR A 57 -9.51 12.09 -16.39
N LYS A 58 -10.05 13.19 -16.94
CA LYS A 58 -9.54 14.56 -16.75
C LYS A 58 -9.35 14.91 -15.27
N ARG A 59 -10.31 14.53 -14.41
CA ARG A 59 -10.24 14.74 -12.94
C ARG A 59 -9.00 14.08 -12.33
N VAL A 60 -8.70 12.84 -12.71
CA VAL A 60 -7.52 12.10 -12.24
C VAL A 60 -6.24 12.78 -12.72
N GLY A 61 -6.20 13.24 -13.98
CA GLY A 61 -5.09 14.03 -14.51
C GLY A 61 -4.81 15.29 -13.69
N TYR A 62 -5.83 16.06 -13.30
CA TYR A 62 -5.66 17.21 -12.41
C TYR A 62 -5.12 16.84 -11.03
N ILE A 63 -5.56 15.71 -10.46
CA ILE A 63 -5.03 15.22 -9.18
C ILE A 63 -3.54 14.91 -9.31
N TRP A 64 -3.14 14.20 -10.38
CA TRP A 64 -1.74 13.87 -10.62
C TRP A 64 -0.88 15.11 -10.85
N GLN A 65 -1.37 16.09 -11.62
CA GLN A 65 -0.66 17.35 -11.83
C GLN A 65 -0.45 18.10 -10.51
N ARG A 66 -1.49 18.24 -9.69
CA ARG A 66 -1.36 18.93 -8.40
C ARG A 66 -0.36 18.24 -7.48
N ARG A 67 -0.36 16.91 -7.44
CA ARG A 67 0.59 16.14 -6.64
C ARG A 67 2.02 16.27 -7.17
N TRP A 68 2.20 16.24 -8.48
CA TRP A 68 3.51 16.48 -9.09
C TRP A 68 4.04 17.87 -8.74
N ASN A 69 3.21 18.92 -8.88
CA ASN A 69 3.63 20.28 -8.58
C ASN A 69 3.99 20.47 -7.10
N ARG A 70 3.33 19.75 -6.19
CA ARG A 70 3.57 19.86 -4.75
C ARG A 70 4.73 19.00 -4.27
N ASP A 71 4.77 17.74 -4.70
CA ASP A 71 5.61 16.70 -4.09
C ASP A 71 6.65 16.12 -5.08
N GLY A 72 6.68 16.57 -6.34
CA GLY A 72 7.54 16.01 -7.40
C GLY A 72 7.27 14.53 -7.68
N TYR A 73 8.34 13.78 -7.94
CA TYR A 73 8.28 12.34 -8.19
C TYR A 73 7.62 11.54 -7.04
N PRO A 74 7.90 11.81 -5.75
CA PRO A 74 7.17 11.20 -4.63
C PRO A 74 5.63 11.35 -4.72
N GLY A 75 5.13 12.44 -5.30
CA GLY A 75 3.71 12.68 -5.52
C GLY A 75 3.03 11.67 -6.45
N LEU A 76 3.80 10.95 -7.25
CA LEU A 76 3.31 9.95 -8.20
C LEU A 76 3.15 8.56 -7.59
N PHE A 77 3.62 8.32 -6.36
CA PHE A 77 3.43 7.01 -5.74
C PHE A 77 1.94 6.75 -5.39
N PRO A 78 1.43 5.53 -5.65
CA PRO A 78 0.13 5.10 -5.14
C PRO A 78 0.02 5.33 -3.64
N ARG A 79 -0.95 6.14 -3.22
CA ARG A 79 -1.29 6.31 -1.81
C ARG A 79 -2.33 5.24 -1.46
N TYR A 80 -1.86 4.10 -0.96
CA TYR A 80 -2.71 3.10 -0.34
C TYR A 80 -2.94 3.52 1.11
N GLY A 81 -3.94 4.36 1.31
CA GLY A 81 -4.22 5.02 2.59
C GLY A 81 -5.57 5.70 2.52
N GLY A 82 -6.62 4.89 2.32
CA GLY A 82 -8.02 5.32 2.26
C GLY A 82 -8.79 4.91 3.52
N GLY A 83 -8.11 4.81 4.66
CA GLY A 83 -8.71 4.51 5.95
C GLY A 83 -8.36 5.60 6.95
N ARG A 84 -9.15 5.69 8.03
CA ARG A 84 -8.78 6.52 9.17
C ARG A 84 -7.38 6.10 9.62
N PRO A 85 -6.41 7.03 9.75
CA PRO A 85 -5.10 6.68 10.27
C PRO A 85 -5.26 5.97 11.62
N SER A 86 -4.33 5.05 11.91
CA SER A 86 -4.23 4.45 13.24
C SER A 86 -4.26 5.56 14.29
N LYS A 87 -4.99 5.34 15.38
CA LYS A 87 -4.92 6.21 16.57
C LYS A 87 -3.54 6.13 17.24
N LEU A 88 -2.76 5.09 16.95
CA LEU A 88 -1.36 4.98 17.36
C LEU A 88 -0.45 5.66 16.34
N SER A 89 0.45 6.53 16.85
CA SER A 89 1.56 7.09 16.09
C SER A 89 2.57 6.01 15.69
N GLU A 90 3.50 6.34 14.80
CA GLU A 90 4.55 5.40 14.40
C GLU A 90 5.51 5.07 15.57
N GLU A 91 5.77 6.03 16.45
CA GLU A 91 6.57 5.83 17.67
C GLU A 91 5.86 4.88 18.64
N GLN A 92 4.55 5.05 18.85
CA GLN A 92 3.75 4.18 19.71
C GLN A 92 3.66 2.76 19.14
N LYS A 93 3.58 2.62 17.81
CA LYS A 93 3.64 1.30 17.14
C LYS A 93 5.00 0.64 17.32
N TYR A 94 6.09 1.40 17.23
CA TYR A 94 7.44 0.89 17.46
C TYR A 94 7.62 0.41 18.89
N GLU A 95 7.16 1.21 19.88
CA GLU A 95 7.19 0.82 21.27
C GLU A 95 6.33 -0.43 21.53
N LEU A 96 5.10 -0.46 20.99
CA LEU A 96 4.24 -1.63 21.08
C LEU A 96 4.91 -2.87 20.47
N LYS A 97 5.59 -2.75 19.34
CA LYS A 97 6.34 -3.85 18.71
C LYS A 97 7.47 -4.37 19.61
N ASN A 98 8.17 -3.49 20.32
CA ASN A 98 9.22 -3.90 21.25
C ASN A 98 8.64 -4.65 22.46
N ILE A 99 7.56 -4.13 23.05
CA ILE A 99 6.85 -4.81 24.15
C ILE A 99 6.41 -6.20 23.69
N LEU A 100 5.81 -6.31 22.49
CA LEU A 100 5.34 -7.57 21.94
C LEU A 100 6.46 -8.58 21.62
N ARG A 101 7.70 -8.11 21.40
CA ARG A 101 8.86 -8.99 21.19
C ARG A 101 9.37 -9.62 22.50
N GLU A 102 9.18 -8.95 23.64
CA GLU A 102 9.68 -9.42 24.93
C GLU A 102 8.93 -10.63 25.49
N LYS A 103 7.66 -10.85 25.11
CA LYS A 103 6.95 -12.12 25.41
C LYS A 103 6.72 -12.95 24.16
N ARG A 104 6.86 -14.28 24.32
CA ARG A 104 6.65 -15.29 23.28
C ARG A 104 5.20 -15.43 22.81
N LYS A 105 4.21 -15.12 23.64
CA LYS A 105 2.78 -15.29 23.35
C LYS A 105 1.97 -14.17 23.99
N TRP A 106 0.95 -13.72 23.27
CA TRP A 106 0.02 -12.68 23.72
C TRP A 106 -1.40 -13.09 23.35
N LYS A 107 -2.38 -12.75 24.21
CA LYS A 107 -3.78 -12.72 23.79
C LYS A 107 -4.11 -11.33 23.28
N THR A 108 -5.06 -11.25 22.35
CA THR A 108 -5.55 -9.96 21.83
C THR A 108 -6.07 -9.04 22.95
N SER A 109 -6.67 -9.61 24.00
CA SER A 109 -7.11 -8.88 25.20
C SER A 109 -5.95 -8.20 25.93
N ASP A 110 -4.81 -8.87 26.02
CA ASP A 110 -3.64 -8.37 26.76
C ASP A 110 -3.03 -7.19 26.00
N VAL A 111 -2.94 -7.30 24.67
CA VAL A 111 -2.48 -6.21 23.81
C VAL A 111 -3.45 -5.02 23.86
N GLN A 112 -4.76 -5.29 23.90
CA GLN A 112 -5.78 -4.24 24.03
C GLN A 112 -5.62 -3.46 25.35
N ALA A 113 -5.37 -4.17 26.47
CA ALA A 113 -5.12 -3.54 27.76
C ALA A 113 -3.83 -2.71 27.74
N ILE A 114 -2.73 -3.24 27.20
CA ILE A 114 -1.46 -2.51 27.06
C ILE A 114 -1.64 -1.21 26.27
N ILE A 115 -2.37 -1.27 25.14
CA ILE A 115 -2.60 -0.08 24.33
C ILE A 115 -3.40 0.97 25.11
N LYS A 116 -4.42 0.53 25.87
CA LYS A 116 -5.24 1.43 26.68
C LYS A 116 -4.45 2.05 27.83
N GLU A 117 -3.67 1.25 28.55
CA GLU A 117 -2.89 1.70 29.70
C GLU A 117 -1.71 2.60 29.31
N LYS A 118 -0.94 2.23 28.29
CA LYS A 118 0.25 3.00 27.88
C LYS A 118 -0.05 4.19 26.99
N PHE A 119 -0.99 4.05 26.06
CA PHE A 119 -1.22 5.05 25.02
C PHE A 119 -2.55 5.80 25.20
N ASN A 120 -3.38 5.42 26.17
CA ASN A 120 -4.74 5.94 26.36
C ASN A 120 -5.59 5.87 25.08
N VAL A 121 -5.36 4.81 24.29
CA VAL A 121 -6.06 4.58 23.02
C VAL A 121 -6.99 3.38 23.18
N ASP A 122 -8.28 3.60 22.92
CA ASP A 122 -9.26 2.50 22.92
C ASP A 122 -9.45 1.95 21.49
N TYR A 123 -9.33 0.63 21.37
CA TYR A 123 -9.57 -0.14 20.16
C TYR A 123 -10.43 -1.34 20.45
N SER A 124 -11.27 -1.72 19.49
CA SER A 124 -11.93 -3.02 19.49
C SER A 124 -10.92 -4.16 19.30
N SER A 125 -11.24 -5.36 19.79
CA SER A 125 -10.35 -6.52 19.63
C SER A 125 -10.05 -6.86 18.17
N LYS A 126 -10.97 -6.55 17.23
CA LYS A 126 -10.72 -6.68 15.78
C LYS A 126 -9.64 -5.71 15.30
N GLN A 127 -9.68 -4.46 15.75
CA GLN A 127 -8.65 -3.46 15.42
C GLN A 127 -7.30 -3.84 16.01
N VAL A 128 -7.29 -4.34 17.25
CA VAL A 128 -6.06 -4.83 17.90
C VAL A 128 -5.45 -5.99 17.11
N LYS A 129 -6.26 -6.93 16.62
CA LYS A 129 -5.77 -8.01 15.75
C LYS A 129 -5.12 -7.48 14.47
N VAL A 130 -5.78 -6.55 13.78
CA VAL A 130 -5.22 -5.90 12.57
C VAL A 130 -3.90 -5.18 12.88
N ILE A 131 -3.81 -4.53 14.04
CA ILE A 131 -2.57 -3.86 14.48
C ILE A 131 -1.46 -4.90 14.69
N ILE A 132 -1.72 -5.99 15.42
CA ILE A 132 -0.74 -7.07 15.64
C ILE A 132 -0.26 -7.66 14.30
N ASP A 133 -1.19 -7.95 13.39
CA ASP A 133 -0.87 -8.49 12.05
C ASP A 133 -0.01 -7.50 11.25
N SER A 134 -0.23 -6.19 11.42
CA SER A 134 0.57 -5.14 10.77
C SER A 134 1.95 -4.89 11.40
N LEU A 135 2.16 -5.33 12.65
CA LEU A 135 3.42 -5.19 13.39
C LEU A 135 4.36 -6.38 13.20
N SER A 136 3.84 -7.50 12.67
CA SER A 136 4.61 -8.71 12.34
C SER A 136 5.54 -8.44 11.15
#